data_AF-A0A7S4W2E0-F1
#
_entry.id   AF-A0A7S4W2E0-F1
#
_cell.length_a   1.000
_cell.length_b   1.000
_cell.length_c   1.000
_cell.angle_alpha   90.00
_cell.angle_beta   90.00
_cell.angle_gamma   90.00
#
_symmetry.space_group_name_H-M   'P 1'
#
loop_
_entity.id
_entity.type
_entity.pdbx_description
1 polymer ?
#
loop_
_entity_poly.entity_id
_entity_poly.type
_entity_poly.pdbx_seq_one_letter_code
_entity_poly.pdbx_strand_id
1 'polypeptide(L)'
;AAAAEEESPAVPGRREPGAVPPPPERDPAEGRRPREARGEARGEEVAVGPALQAGEVAVGQLPREPDEEGAIAQQRREEALHPAGCLLSHVPLAVRIPSFEVKKDGLVSRVVYSVVVEGPGTSETLARQFSEFRELHEQLNARPFAATLQARPQDWFFAHLSTAMLERQRRQLEAYLAFLCAHSHVLLDATIWRWLALEDLTQVVTRLVAASGVKWANEVCRLVQTLEAVVVAGGEESRCVHPSVMRALREVLLDGGDEAARASACRLLERLLTGSRRARQLFLAPEAGGASALVSVARSGGQAGRAAAEAAWRILEVLSAAEVEGVQTDAESQGRDGEAEGERPIRQQATEPTPGECCICLDRGKSHALLPCGHLCACMDCAAYLAARASPCPVCRCTIERAVQIFT
;
A
#
# COMPACT_ATOMS: atom_id res chain seq x y z
N ALA A 1 -41.59 -68.01 -7.14
CA ALA A 1 -41.03 -69.11 -7.95
C ALA A 1 -40.69 -68.57 -9.32
N ALA A 2 -39.44 -68.80 -9.77
CA ALA A 2 -38.81 -68.58 -11.09
C ALA A 2 -38.82 -67.12 -11.63
N ALA A 3 -37.70 -66.42 -11.90
CA ALA A 3 -36.37 -66.71 -12.50
C ALA A 3 -36.34 -66.76 -14.04
N ALA A 4 -35.60 -65.79 -14.62
CA ALA A 4 -34.81 -65.77 -15.88
C ALA A 4 -34.18 -64.35 -15.97
N GLU A 5 -32.86 -64.07 -15.84
CA GLU A 5 -31.69 -64.38 -16.70
C GLU A 5 -31.95 -64.06 -18.19
N GLU A 6 -31.14 -63.33 -18.96
CA GLU A 6 -29.76 -62.83 -18.87
C GLU A 6 -29.51 -61.71 -19.93
N GLU A 7 -28.28 -61.20 -19.98
CA GLU A 7 -27.57 -60.43 -21.05
C GLU A 7 -27.35 -58.91 -20.92
N SER A 8 -26.07 -58.58 -20.65
CA SER A 8 -25.37 -57.30 -20.86
C SER A 8 -25.07 -57.04 -22.34
N PRO A 9 -24.74 -55.78 -22.74
CA PRO A 9 -23.32 -55.48 -22.92
C PRO A 9 -22.86 -54.03 -22.60
N ALA A 10 -21.58 -53.98 -22.21
CA ALA A 10 -20.56 -52.96 -22.52
C ALA A 10 -20.71 -51.49 -22.05
N VAL A 11 -19.90 -51.17 -21.04
CA VAL A 11 -19.51 -49.84 -20.55
C VAL A 11 -18.50 -49.17 -21.51
N PRO A 12 -18.66 -47.90 -21.91
CA PRO A 12 -17.58 -47.14 -22.53
C PRO A 12 -16.69 -46.48 -21.47
N GLY A 13 -15.40 -46.79 -21.56
CA GLY A 13 -14.36 -46.45 -20.59
C GLY A 13 -14.03 -44.97 -20.44
N ARG A 14 -13.60 -44.64 -19.22
CA ARG A 14 -12.97 -43.39 -18.81
C ARG A 14 -11.66 -43.18 -19.57
N ARG A 15 -11.47 -42.02 -20.18
CA ARG A 15 -10.18 -41.56 -20.71
C ARG A 15 -9.44 -40.79 -19.61
N GLU A 16 -8.29 -41.29 -19.23
CA GLU A 16 -7.30 -40.58 -18.40
C GLU A 16 -6.57 -39.51 -19.25
N PRO A 17 -6.21 -38.35 -18.66
CA PRO A 17 -5.38 -37.36 -19.34
C PRO A 17 -3.90 -37.75 -19.30
N GLY A 18 -3.27 -37.79 -20.48
CA GLY A 18 -1.89 -38.18 -20.70
C GLY A 18 -0.86 -37.25 -20.06
N ALA A 19 0.23 -37.87 -19.61
CA ALA A 19 1.42 -37.24 -19.05
C ALA A 19 2.20 -36.44 -20.10
N VAL A 20 2.67 -35.25 -19.69
CA VAL A 20 3.57 -34.37 -20.45
C VAL A 20 5.01 -34.85 -20.27
N PRO A 21 5.83 -34.99 -21.33
CA PRO A 21 7.24 -35.38 -21.20
C PRO A 21 8.14 -34.21 -20.75
N PRO A 22 9.26 -34.48 -20.04
CA PRO A 22 10.17 -33.45 -19.53
C PRO A 22 11.14 -32.93 -20.62
N PRO A 23 11.69 -31.70 -20.46
CA PRO A 23 12.69 -31.15 -21.37
C PRO A 23 14.09 -31.77 -21.16
N PRO A 24 14.96 -31.77 -22.19
CA PRO A 24 16.26 -32.43 -22.13
C PRO A 24 17.31 -31.63 -21.33
N GLU A 25 18.05 -32.37 -20.51
CA GLU A 25 19.24 -31.94 -19.77
C GLU A 25 20.40 -31.60 -20.72
N ARG A 26 21.11 -30.49 -20.43
CA ARG A 26 22.39 -30.16 -21.09
C ARG A 26 23.53 -30.49 -20.14
N ASP A 27 24.40 -31.38 -20.59
CA ASP A 27 25.67 -31.72 -19.93
C ASP A 27 26.70 -30.58 -20.01
N PRO A 28 27.65 -30.48 -19.06
CA PRO A 28 28.65 -29.44 -18.99
C PRO A 28 29.99 -29.89 -19.60
N ALA A 29 30.56 -29.10 -20.51
CA ALA A 29 31.95 -29.26 -20.90
C ALA A 29 32.61 -27.94 -21.35
N GLU A 30 33.69 -27.61 -20.62
CA GLU A 30 34.94 -27.01 -21.07
C GLU A 30 34.98 -25.63 -21.75
N GLY A 31 35.82 -24.73 -21.21
CA GLY A 31 36.17 -23.50 -21.93
C GLY A 31 37.00 -22.45 -21.20
N ARG A 32 38.22 -22.82 -20.81
CA ARG A 32 39.46 -22.00 -20.75
C ARG A 32 39.37 -20.49 -20.44
N ARG A 33 40.09 -20.11 -19.38
CA ARG A 33 40.69 -18.78 -19.17
C ARG A 33 41.61 -18.39 -20.35
N PRO A 34 41.87 -17.08 -20.52
CA PRO A 34 43.25 -16.65 -20.64
C PRO A 34 43.61 -15.56 -19.63
N ARG A 35 44.88 -15.60 -19.25
CA ARG A 35 45.62 -14.68 -18.40
C ARG A 35 46.75 -14.07 -19.27
N GLU A 36 47.20 -12.87 -18.90
CA GLU A 36 48.43 -12.16 -19.35
C GLU A 36 48.29 -11.40 -20.69
N ALA A 37 48.83 -10.18 -20.89
CA ALA A 37 50.04 -9.52 -20.38
C ALA A 37 49.79 -7.98 -20.27
N ARG A 38 50.32 -7.22 -19.29
CA ARG A 38 51.66 -6.61 -19.15
C ARG A 38 52.20 -5.82 -20.37
N GLY A 39 52.45 -4.53 -20.13
CA GLY A 39 53.23 -3.55 -20.91
C GLY A 39 52.76 -2.14 -20.53
N GLU A 40 53.40 -1.41 -19.61
CA GLU A 40 54.53 -0.47 -19.83
C GLU A 40 54.28 0.51 -20.99
N ALA A 41 54.62 1.79 -21.00
CA ALA A 41 54.94 2.86 -20.06
C ALA A 41 55.21 4.12 -20.94
N ARG A 42 55.07 5.33 -20.38
CA ARG A 42 55.77 6.60 -20.73
C ARG A 42 55.32 7.50 -21.89
N GLY A 43 55.51 8.81 -21.63
CA GLY A 43 55.56 9.98 -22.54
C GLY A 43 54.31 10.84 -22.46
N GLU A 44 54.19 11.96 -21.73
CA GLU A 44 55.02 13.18 -21.51
C GLU A 44 55.01 14.18 -22.69
N GLU A 45 54.95 15.48 -22.31
CA GLU A 45 55.00 16.75 -23.10
C GLU A 45 53.65 17.26 -23.65
N VAL A 46 53.04 18.37 -23.20
CA VAL A 46 53.45 19.78 -22.93
C VAL A 46 53.77 20.58 -24.20
N ALA A 47 52.89 21.54 -24.57
CA ALA A 47 53.21 22.96 -24.84
C ALA A 47 51.97 23.73 -25.36
N VAL A 48 51.49 24.76 -24.65
CA VAL A 48 51.73 26.23 -24.82
C VAL A 48 51.06 26.86 -26.07
N GLY A 49 50.13 27.82 -25.85
CA GLY A 49 49.49 28.70 -26.87
C GLY A 49 50.41 29.84 -27.33
N PRO A 50 49.96 31.08 -27.61
CA PRO A 50 48.64 31.63 -27.96
C PRO A 50 48.67 32.45 -29.28
N ALA A 51 47.53 32.93 -29.81
CA ALA A 51 47.48 34.18 -30.60
C ALA A 51 46.04 34.69 -30.81
N LEU A 52 45.87 35.99 -30.54
CA LEU A 52 44.69 36.82 -30.69
C LEU A 52 44.45 37.22 -32.16
N GLN A 53 43.19 37.38 -32.59
CA GLN A 53 42.72 38.63 -33.23
C GLN A 53 41.21 38.68 -33.51
N ALA A 54 40.63 39.79 -33.04
CA ALA A 54 39.65 40.67 -33.69
C ALA A 54 38.33 40.09 -34.26
N GLY A 55 37.27 40.25 -33.47
CA GLY A 55 36.14 41.14 -33.78
C GLY A 55 35.40 40.97 -35.10
N GLU A 56 34.28 40.24 -35.07
CA GLU A 56 33.13 40.50 -35.92
C GLU A 56 31.82 40.45 -35.12
N VAL A 57 30.94 41.37 -35.50
CA VAL A 57 29.74 41.78 -34.80
C VAL A 57 28.58 40.84 -35.12
N ALA A 58 27.85 40.50 -34.07
CA ALA A 58 26.64 39.68 -34.00
C ALA A 58 25.79 39.58 -35.27
N VAL A 59 25.72 38.36 -35.81
CA VAL A 59 24.55 37.84 -36.52
C VAL A 59 23.98 36.72 -35.65
N GLY A 60 22.74 36.90 -35.21
CA GLY A 60 22.08 36.05 -34.20
C GLY A 60 22.21 34.56 -34.49
N GLN A 61 22.98 33.87 -33.66
CA GLN A 61 22.96 32.42 -33.57
C GLN A 61 21.80 32.02 -32.65
N LEU A 62 20.96 31.14 -33.19
CA LEU A 62 19.87 30.47 -32.49
C LEU A 62 20.36 29.83 -31.17
N PRO A 63 19.48 29.68 -30.16
CA PRO A 63 19.80 28.89 -28.97
C PRO A 63 20.28 27.51 -29.40
N ARG A 64 21.48 27.14 -28.94
CA ARG A 64 22.00 25.77 -29.03
C ARG A 64 21.41 24.96 -27.88
N GLU A 65 20.89 23.79 -28.25
CA GLU A 65 20.46 22.65 -27.43
C GLU A 65 19.29 22.91 -26.45
N PRO A 66 18.13 22.25 -26.60
CA PRO A 66 17.39 21.78 -25.44
C PRO A 66 18.27 20.72 -24.76
N ASP A 67 18.85 20.92 -23.57
CA ASP A 67 18.22 21.31 -22.31
C ASP A 67 16.92 20.52 -22.09
N GLU A 68 16.87 19.73 -21.01
CA GLU A 68 15.64 19.08 -20.51
C GLU A 68 14.95 18.02 -21.42
N GLU A 69 15.06 18.04 -22.75
CA GLU A 69 14.37 17.09 -23.65
C GLU A 69 14.87 15.65 -23.51
N GLY A 70 16.17 15.45 -23.27
CA GLY A 70 16.74 14.13 -22.94
C GLY A 70 16.29 13.61 -21.57
N ALA A 71 16.08 14.50 -20.61
CA ALA A 71 15.56 14.16 -19.28
C ALA A 71 14.05 13.87 -19.32
N ILE A 72 13.29 14.60 -20.14
CA ILE A 72 11.88 14.36 -20.43
C ILE A 72 11.71 13.04 -21.21
N ALA A 73 12.64 12.65 -22.07
CA ALA A 73 12.64 11.34 -22.72
C ALA A 73 12.99 10.18 -21.75
N GLN A 74 13.81 10.46 -20.73
CA GLN A 74 14.11 9.52 -19.65
C GLN A 74 12.93 9.35 -18.67
N GLN A 75 12.18 10.42 -18.38
CA GLN A 75 10.88 10.37 -17.69
C GLN A 75 9.83 9.58 -18.52
N ARG A 76 9.81 9.74 -19.85
CA ARG A 76 9.02 8.89 -20.76
C ARG A 76 9.45 7.41 -20.77
N ARG A 77 10.63 7.06 -20.22
CA ARG A 77 11.14 5.69 -20.07
C ARG A 77 10.88 5.11 -18.67
N GLU A 78 10.73 5.95 -17.65
CA GLU A 78 10.16 5.60 -16.34
C GLU A 78 8.65 5.32 -16.44
N GLU A 79 7.96 5.93 -17.42
CA GLU A 79 6.56 5.69 -17.78
C GLU A 79 6.34 4.45 -18.68
N ALA A 80 7.41 3.81 -19.18
CA ALA A 80 7.32 2.65 -20.06
C ALA A 80 7.10 1.35 -19.26
N LEU A 81 5.86 1.19 -18.79
CA LEU A 81 5.14 -0.08 -18.64
C LEU A 81 5.86 -1.20 -17.86
N HIS A 82 5.59 -1.28 -16.55
CA HIS A 82 5.62 -2.56 -15.83
C HIS A 82 4.43 -3.42 -16.29
N PRO A 83 4.61 -4.45 -17.16
CA PRO A 83 3.48 -5.14 -17.80
C PRO A 83 2.90 -6.27 -16.94
N ALA A 84 3.32 -6.40 -15.68
CA ALA A 84 2.90 -7.47 -14.79
C ALA A 84 2.59 -6.92 -13.39
N GLY A 85 1.30 -6.76 -13.07
CA GLY A 85 0.85 -6.47 -11.70
C GLY A 85 0.30 -5.06 -11.44
N CYS A 86 -0.49 -4.49 -12.35
CA CYS A 86 -1.17 -3.21 -12.08
C CYS A 86 -2.23 -3.31 -10.96
N LEU A 87 -2.71 -4.51 -10.64
CA LEU A 87 -3.69 -4.72 -9.57
C LEU A 87 -2.98 -5.01 -8.24
N LEU A 88 -3.29 -4.19 -7.25
CA LEU A 88 -2.79 -4.28 -5.89
C LEU A 88 -3.76 -5.12 -5.05
N SER A 89 -3.24 -6.14 -4.36
CA SER A 89 -4.04 -7.02 -3.51
C SER A 89 -4.42 -6.40 -2.16
N HIS A 90 -3.65 -5.41 -1.70
CA HIS A 90 -3.77 -4.84 -0.35
C HIS A 90 -3.73 -3.31 -0.37
N VAL A 91 -4.75 -2.70 -0.98
CA VAL A 91 -5.00 -1.25 -0.91
C VAL A 91 -5.93 -0.96 0.27
N PRO A 92 -5.67 0.07 1.10
CA PRO A 92 -6.57 0.48 2.18
C PRO A 92 -7.73 1.36 1.66
N LEU A 93 -8.36 0.95 0.56
CA LEU A 93 -9.48 1.63 -0.06
C LEU A 93 -10.47 0.60 -0.59
N ALA A 94 -11.73 0.74 -0.23
CA ALA A 94 -12.82 -0.10 -0.71
C ALA A 94 -13.98 0.78 -1.20
N VAL A 95 -14.70 0.30 -2.21
CA VAL A 95 -15.84 1.02 -2.79
C VAL A 95 -17.02 0.08 -2.94
N ARG A 96 -18.22 0.58 -2.61
CA ARG A 96 -19.49 -0.12 -2.77
C ARG A 96 -20.54 0.82 -3.32
N ILE A 97 -21.55 0.30 -4.01
CA ILE A 97 -22.70 1.06 -4.48
C ILE A 97 -23.96 0.41 -3.89
N PRO A 98 -24.30 0.64 -2.61
CA PRO A 98 -25.39 -0.09 -1.94
C PRO A 98 -26.77 0.10 -2.58
N SER A 99 -27.03 1.26 -3.19
CA SER A 99 -28.36 1.60 -3.71
C SER A 99 -28.31 2.61 -4.85
N PHE A 100 -29.45 2.77 -5.52
CA PHE A 100 -29.68 3.82 -6.50
C PHE A 100 -31.11 4.38 -6.37
N GLU A 101 -31.29 5.63 -6.76
CA GLU A 101 -32.57 6.32 -6.79
C GLU A 101 -32.86 6.87 -8.20
N VAL A 102 -34.11 6.79 -8.64
CA VAL A 102 -34.55 7.40 -9.90
C VAL A 102 -35.20 8.75 -9.59
N LYS A 103 -34.51 9.84 -9.92
CA LYS A 103 -35.01 11.22 -9.78
C LYS A 103 -35.67 11.66 -11.07
N LYS A 104 -36.87 12.25 -10.96
CA LYS A 104 -37.60 12.82 -12.11
C LYS A 104 -37.39 14.32 -12.13
N ASP A 105 -36.61 14.80 -13.10
CA ASP A 105 -36.41 16.23 -13.38
C ASP A 105 -37.30 16.61 -14.57
N GLY A 106 -38.58 16.87 -14.30
CA GLY A 106 -39.57 17.15 -15.33
C GLY A 106 -39.82 15.95 -16.25
N LEU A 107 -39.48 16.07 -17.54
CA LEU A 107 -39.64 15.02 -18.55
C LEU A 107 -38.49 14.01 -18.58
N VAL A 108 -37.38 14.30 -17.90
CA VAL A 108 -36.17 13.46 -17.90
C VAL A 108 -36.05 12.72 -16.57
N SER A 109 -35.88 11.41 -16.63
CA SER A 109 -35.53 10.61 -15.45
C SER A 109 -34.02 10.42 -15.39
N ARG A 110 -33.41 10.68 -14.23
CA ARG A 110 -31.99 10.47 -13.96
C ARG A 110 -31.81 9.47 -12.84
N VAL A 111 -30.83 8.59 -12.98
CA VAL A 111 -30.49 7.59 -11.96
C VAL A 111 -29.28 8.10 -11.18
N VAL A 112 -29.42 8.18 -9.86
CA VAL A 112 -28.39 8.59 -8.93
C VAL A 112 -27.99 7.39 -8.09
N TYR A 113 -26.72 7.02 -8.14
CA TYR A 113 -26.12 5.94 -7.35
C TYR A 113 -25.57 6.50 -6.06
N SER A 114 -25.81 5.81 -4.95
CA SER A 114 -25.15 6.05 -3.68
C SER A 114 -23.86 5.25 -3.65
N VAL A 115 -22.70 5.92 -3.71
CA VAL A 115 -21.37 5.32 -3.73
C VAL A 115 -20.75 5.51 -2.36
N VAL A 116 -20.48 4.41 -1.66
CA VAL A 116 -19.81 4.40 -0.36
C VAL A 116 -18.35 4.06 -0.57
N VAL A 117 -17.46 4.91 -0.07
CA VAL A 117 -16.02 4.76 -0.17
C VAL A 117 -15.43 4.67 1.22
N GLU A 118 -14.72 3.60 1.49
CA GLU A 118 -14.11 3.34 2.78
C GLU A 118 -12.58 3.39 2.64
N GLY A 119 -11.99 4.41 3.27
CA GLY A 119 -10.56 4.64 3.30
C GLY A 119 -9.95 4.29 4.65
N PRO A 120 -8.67 4.66 4.89
CA PRO A 120 -8.04 4.50 6.19
C PRO A 120 -8.80 5.33 7.23
N GLY A 121 -9.59 4.69 8.09
CA GLY A 121 -10.30 5.33 9.21
C GLY A 121 -11.49 6.24 8.86
N THR A 122 -11.91 6.29 7.58
CA THR A 122 -13.05 7.11 7.14
C THR A 122 -13.97 6.34 6.21
N SER A 123 -15.25 6.73 6.22
CA SER A 123 -16.27 6.23 5.30
C SER A 123 -17.07 7.41 4.78
N GLU A 124 -17.05 7.61 3.47
CA GLU A 124 -17.71 8.72 2.77
C GLU A 124 -18.79 8.18 1.84
N THR A 125 -19.91 8.91 1.74
CA THR A 125 -21.01 8.55 0.83
C THR A 125 -21.24 9.66 -0.19
N LEU A 126 -21.16 9.30 -1.47
CA LEU A 126 -21.24 10.21 -2.61
C LEU A 126 -22.45 9.87 -3.47
N ALA A 127 -23.16 10.89 -3.94
CA ALA A 127 -24.17 10.74 -4.98
C ALA A 127 -23.54 10.94 -6.35
N ARG A 128 -23.70 9.96 -7.26
CA ARG A 128 -23.15 10.01 -8.62
C ARG A 128 -24.16 9.56 -9.67
N GLN A 129 -24.24 10.27 -10.78
CA GLN A 129 -25.04 9.90 -11.94
C GLN A 129 -24.26 9.02 -12.90
N PHE A 130 -24.95 8.22 -13.72
CA PHE A 130 -24.28 7.37 -14.72
C PHE A 130 -23.34 8.16 -15.65
N SER A 131 -23.72 9.39 -16.05
CA SER A 131 -22.87 10.27 -16.87
C SER A 131 -21.53 10.62 -16.22
N GLU A 132 -21.46 10.70 -14.89
CA GLU A 132 -20.21 11.00 -14.17
C GLU A 132 -19.26 9.80 -14.17
N PHE A 133 -19.77 8.56 -14.17
CA PHE A 133 -18.95 7.38 -14.42
C PHE A 133 -18.44 7.37 -15.86
N ARG A 134 -19.25 7.90 -16.79
CA ARG A 134 -18.85 8.04 -18.19
C ARG A 134 -17.67 8.95 -18.38
N GLU A 135 -17.80 10.14 -17.82
CA GLU A 135 -16.76 11.15 -17.86
C GLU A 135 -15.47 10.65 -17.20
N LEU A 136 -15.57 9.98 -16.03
CA LEU A 136 -14.42 9.39 -15.36
C LEU A 136 -13.67 8.41 -16.28
N HIS A 137 -14.39 7.50 -16.94
CA HIS A 137 -13.78 6.52 -17.84
C HIS A 137 -13.10 7.18 -19.03
N GLU A 138 -13.75 8.17 -19.65
CA GLU A 138 -13.22 8.93 -20.78
C GLU A 138 -11.93 9.67 -20.37
N GLN A 139 -11.91 10.31 -19.19
CA GLN A 139 -10.72 10.97 -18.65
C GLN A 139 -9.58 9.99 -18.36
N LEU A 140 -9.88 8.78 -17.85
CA LEU A 140 -8.87 7.75 -17.58
C LEU A 140 -8.33 7.13 -18.87
N ASN A 141 -9.17 6.94 -19.89
CA ASN A 141 -8.75 6.43 -21.19
C ASN A 141 -7.88 7.42 -21.99
N ALA A 142 -7.89 8.70 -21.62
CA ALA A 142 -6.99 9.69 -22.18
C ALA A 142 -5.58 9.66 -21.54
N ARG A 143 -5.34 8.82 -20.51
CA ARG A 143 -4.06 8.75 -19.79
C ARG A 143 -3.08 7.78 -20.45
N PRO A 144 -1.75 7.94 -20.24
CA PRO A 144 -0.74 7.04 -20.80
C PRO A 144 -0.94 5.57 -20.41
N PHE A 145 -1.50 5.30 -19.23
CA PHE A 145 -1.78 3.95 -18.74
C PHE A 145 -3.11 3.36 -19.24
N ALA A 146 -3.86 4.02 -20.13
CA ALA A 146 -5.15 3.54 -20.60
C ALA A 146 -5.10 2.11 -21.17
N ALA A 147 -3.98 1.72 -21.80
CA ALA A 147 -3.77 0.37 -22.31
C ALA A 147 -3.84 -0.73 -21.22
N THR A 148 -3.56 -0.39 -19.95
CA THR A 148 -3.60 -1.35 -18.83
C THR A 148 -5.02 -1.54 -18.27
N LEU A 149 -5.97 -0.67 -18.63
CA LEU A 149 -7.34 -0.73 -18.11
C LEU A 149 -8.20 -1.85 -18.72
N GLN A 150 -7.63 -2.74 -19.55
CA GLN A 150 -8.26 -3.88 -20.23
C GLN A 150 -9.76 -3.67 -20.52
N ALA A 151 -10.08 -3.15 -21.71
CA ALA A 151 -11.40 -2.87 -22.25
C ALA A 151 -12.61 -3.42 -21.45
N ARG A 152 -13.09 -2.65 -20.45
CA ARG A 152 -14.38 -2.84 -19.79
C ARG A 152 -14.90 -1.48 -19.30
N PRO A 153 -16.21 -1.18 -19.39
CA PRO A 153 -17.34 -2.00 -19.87
C PRO A 153 -17.65 -1.79 -21.37
N GLN A 154 -17.72 -2.88 -22.16
CA GLN A 154 -17.75 -2.81 -23.63
C GLN A 154 -19.08 -2.35 -24.26
N ASP A 155 -20.18 -2.28 -23.51
CA ASP A 155 -21.45 -1.76 -24.06
C ASP A 155 -22.20 -0.97 -23.00
N TRP A 156 -22.14 0.36 -23.07
CA TRP A 156 -22.90 1.27 -22.21
C TRP A 156 -24.32 1.52 -22.75
N PHE A 157 -24.81 0.58 -23.56
CA PHE A 157 -26.13 0.64 -24.17
C PHE A 157 -27.14 -0.06 -23.28
N PHE A 158 -27.97 0.72 -22.60
CA PHE A 158 -29.19 0.22 -21.97
C PHE A 158 -30.37 1.05 -22.50
N ALA A 159 -31.17 0.44 -23.37
CA ALA A 159 -32.31 1.08 -24.00
C ALA A 159 -33.58 1.09 -23.13
N HIS A 160 -33.59 0.44 -21.95
CA HIS A 160 -34.77 0.36 -21.09
C HIS A 160 -34.46 0.42 -19.58
N LEU A 161 -35.29 1.16 -18.84
CA LEU A 161 -35.17 1.45 -17.40
C LEU A 161 -35.94 0.44 -16.53
N SER A 162 -35.79 -0.86 -16.76
CA SER A 162 -36.36 -1.84 -15.82
C SER A 162 -35.52 -1.84 -14.53
N THR A 163 -36.16 -2.09 -13.38
CA THR A 163 -35.47 -2.18 -12.08
C THR A 163 -34.38 -3.26 -12.08
N ALA A 164 -34.61 -4.39 -12.76
CA ALA A 164 -33.64 -5.47 -12.93
C ALA A 164 -32.41 -5.03 -13.75
N MET A 165 -32.59 -4.21 -14.79
CA MET A 165 -31.47 -3.67 -15.58
C MET A 165 -30.66 -2.64 -14.78
N LEU A 166 -31.32 -1.78 -14.01
CA LEU A 166 -30.64 -0.81 -13.14
C LEU A 166 -29.81 -1.49 -12.05
N GLU A 167 -30.30 -2.59 -11.47
CA GLU A 167 -29.55 -3.38 -10.49
C GLU A 167 -28.35 -4.09 -11.12
N ARG A 168 -28.48 -4.60 -12.35
CA ARG A 168 -27.34 -5.15 -13.10
C ARG A 168 -26.30 -4.07 -13.39
N GLN A 169 -26.74 -2.88 -13.80
CA GLN A 169 -25.87 -1.73 -14.05
C GLN A 169 -25.14 -1.30 -12.77
N ARG A 170 -25.85 -1.20 -11.63
CA ARG A 170 -25.26 -0.90 -10.31
C ARG A 170 -24.10 -1.85 -9.99
N ARG A 171 -24.32 -3.17 -10.12
CA ARG A 171 -23.27 -4.19 -9.89
C ARG A 171 -22.09 -4.05 -10.83
N GLN A 172 -22.33 -3.73 -12.10
CA GLN A 172 -21.26 -3.50 -13.07
C GLN A 172 -20.45 -2.25 -12.74
N LEU A 173 -21.11 -1.16 -12.34
CA LEU A 173 -20.45 0.08 -11.91
C LEU A 173 -19.63 -0.14 -10.62
N GLU A 174 -20.16 -0.90 -9.66
CA GLU A 174 -19.46 -1.27 -8.43
C GLU A 174 -18.20 -2.08 -8.74
N ALA A 175 -18.32 -3.12 -9.58
CA ALA A 175 -17.16 -3.91 -10.02
C ALA A 175 -16.14 -3.07 -10.79
N TYR A 176 -16.60 -2.11 -11.60
CA TYR A 176 -15.71 -1.18 -12.30
C TYR A 176 -14.96 -0.26 -11.34
N LEU A 177 -15.64 0.37 -10.38
CA LEU A 177 -14.97 1.21 -9.38
C LEU A 177 -14.02 0.40 -8.48
N ALA A 178 -14.41 -0.81 -8.08
CA ALA A 178 -13.54 -1.70 -7.31
C ALA A 178 -12.26 -2.05 -8.09
N PHE A 179 -12.38 -2.29 -9.40
CA PHE A 179 -11.22 -2.49 -10.28
C PHE A 179 -10.32 -1.24 -10.33
N LEU A 180 -10.90 -0.05 -10.54
CA LEU A 180 -10.14 1.20 -10.54
C LEU A 180 -9.42 1.44 -9.22
N CYS A 181 -10.09 1.19 -8.09
CA CYS A 181 -9.53 1.37 -6.74
C CYS A 181 -8.51 0.29 -6.34
N ALA A 182 -8.34 -0.75 -7.16
CA ALA A 182 -7.27 -1.72 -7.02
C ALA A 182 -6.12 -1.48 -8.01
N HIS A 183 -6.29 -0.57 -8.97
CA HIS A 183 -5.32 -0.37 -10.05
C HIS A 183 -4.28 0.70 -9.68
N SER A 184 -3.01 0.31 -9.58
CA SER A 184 -1.89 1.15 -9.14
C SER A 184 -1.79 2.47 -9.89
N HIS A 185 -1.74 2.43 -11.23
CA HIS A 185 -1.64 3.67 -12.03
C HIS A 185 -2.86 4.58 -11.90
N VAL A 186 -4.06 4.02 -11.70
CA VAL A 186 -5.27 4.82 -11.48
C VAL A 186 -5.20 5.50 -10.12
N LEU A 187 -4.80 4.77 -9.08
CA LEU A 187 -4.62 5.33 -7.74
C LEU A 187 -3.51 6.38 -7.68
N LEU A 188 -2.53 6.38 -8.56
CA LEU A 188 -1.49 7.41 -8.61
C LEU A 188 -1.90 8.64 -9.44
N ASP A 189 -2.97 8.55 -10.23
CA ASP A 189 -3.50 9.65 -11.03
C ASP A 189 -4.53 10.48 -10.24
N ALA A 190 -4.45 11.81 -10.36
CA ALA A 190 -5.35 12.72 -9.65
C ALA A 190 -6.83 12.63 -10.08
N THR A 191 -7.12 11.98 -11.20
CA THR A 191 -8.49 11.88 -11.77
C THR A 191 -9.42 11.08 -10.86
N ILE A 192 -9.00 9.92 -10.36
CA ILE A 192 -9.86 9.11 -9.48
C ILE A 192 -10.16 9.83 -8.16
N TRP A 193 -9.17 10.54 -7.61
CA TRP A 193 -9.32 11.24 -6.32
C TRP A 193 -10.26 12.43 -6.40
N ARG A 194 -10.19 13.21 -7.49
CA ARG A 194 -11.16 14.28 -7.75
C ARG A 194 -12.58 13.72 -7.88
N TRP A 195 -12.72 12.55 -8.50
CA TRP A 195 -14.03 11.90 -8.65
C TRP A 195 -14.57 11.33 -7.34
N LEU A 196 -13.72 10.69 -6.53
CA LEU A 196 -14.08 10.18 -5.20
C LEU A 196 -14.25 11.30 -4.15
N ALA A 197 -13.75 12.51 -4.42
CA ALA A 197 -13.88 13.68 -3.54
C ALA A 197 -13.48 13.39 -2.08
N LEU A 198 -12.43 12.59 -1.89
CA LEU A 198 -11.92 12.23 -0.56
C LEU A 198 -10.95 13.30 -0.07
N GLU A 199 -10.84 13.46 1.24
CA GLU A 199 -9.86 14.34 1.88
C GLU A 199 -8.40 13.89 1.67
N ASP A 200 -7.48 14.86 1.77
CA ASP A 200 -6.07 14.71 1.39
C ASP A 200 -5.35 13.58 2.12
N LEU A 201 -5.63 13.35 3.41
CA LEU A 201 -4.99 12.30 4.19
C LEU A 201 -5.30 10.91 3.62
N THR A 202 -6.57 10.65 3.30
CA THR A 202 -7.00 9.40 2.66
C THR A 202 -6.29 9.19 1.33
N GLN A 203 -6.22 10.25 0.51
CA GLN A 203 -5.57 10.21 -0.80
C GLN A 203 -4.09 9.86 -0.66
N VAL A 204 -3.36 10.61 0.17
CA VAL A 204 -1.90 10.46 0.32
C VAL A 204 -1.53 9.10 0.90
N VAL A 205 -2.23 8.64 1.95
CA VAL A 205 -1.96 7.32 2.54
C VAL A 205 -2.19 6.21 1.51
N THR A 206 -3.29 6.27 0.75
CA THR A 206 -3.60 5.24 -0.23
C THR A 206 -2.62 5.26 -1.41
N ARG A 207 -2.27 6.45 -1.90
CA ARG A 207 -1.25 6.64 -2.94
C ARG A 207 0.11 6.14 -2.50
N LEU A 208 0.50 6.38 -1.26
CA LEU A 208 1.78 5.92 -0.72
C LEU A 208 1.85 4.38 -0.73
N VAL A 209 0.76 3.72 -0.31
CA VAL A 209 0.66 2.26 -0.38
C VAL A 209 0.71 1.76 -1.83
N ALA A 210 0.07 2.46 -2.76
CA ALA A 210 0.11 2.12 -4.17
C ALA A 210 1.52 2.26 -4.77
N ALA A 211 2.17 3.41 -4.55
CA ALA A 211 3.52 3.71 -5.01
C ALA A 211 4.56 2.72 -4.45
N SER A 212 4.48 2.41 -3.14
CA SER A 212 5.32 1.40 -2.50
C SER A 212 5.07 0.01 -3.09
N GLY A 213 3.82 -0.35 -3.35
CA GLY A 213 3.45 -1.63 -3.96
C GLY A 213 4.05 -1.87 -5.35
N VAL A 214 4.17 -0.81 -6.17
CA VAL A 214 4.84 -0.85 -7.47
C VAL A 214 6.32 -0.44 -7.43
N LYS A 215 6.88 -0.22 -6.24
CA LYS A 215 8.28 0.17 -6.00
C LYS A 215 8.72 1.44 -6.74
N TRP A 216 7.85 2.45 -6.82
CA TRP A 216 8.16 3.73 -7.45
C TRP A 216 8.82 4.69 -6.45
N ALA A 217 10.14 4.58 -6.28
CA ALA A 217 10.90 5.27 -5.23
C ALA A 217 10.70 6.80 -5.19
N ASN A 218 10.81 7.47 -6.34
CA ASN A 218 10.66 8.93 -6.43
C ASN A 218 9.28 9.41 -5.95
N GLU A 219 8.21 8.70 -6.36
CA GLU A 219 6.85 9.03 -5.94
C GLU A 219 6.62 8.69 -4.45
N VAL A 220 7.23 7.61 -3.94
CA VAL A 220 7.21 7.30 -2.50
C VAL A 220 7.85 8.43 -1.69
N CYS A 221 9.05 8.90 -2.07
CA CYS A 221 9.73 10.02 -1.41
C CYS A 221 8.88 11.29 -1.39
N ARG A 222 8.27 11.64 -2.53
CA ARG A 222 7.36 12.78 -2.64
C ARG A 222 6.11 12.64 -1.76
N LEU A 223 5.49 11.44 -1.74
CA LEU A 223 4.29 11.18 -0.96
C LEU A 223 4.57 11.15 0.54
N VAL A 224 5.76 10.72 0.98
CA VAL A 224 6.17 10.81 2.40
C VAL A 224 6.28 12.27 2.85
N GLN A 225 6.90 13.14 2.06
CA GLN A 225 6.95 14.57 2.36
C GLN A 225 5.55 15.20 2.39
N THR A 226 4.69 14.81 1.44
CA THR A 226 3.29 15.27 1.40
C THR A 226 2.50 14.77 2.62
N LEU A 227 2.70 13.51 3.02
CA LEU A 227 2.04 12.92 4.17
C LEU A 227 2.42 13.66 5.46
N GLU A 228 3.69 14.00 5.61
CA GLU A 228 4.14 14.82 6.74
C GLU A 228 3.42 16.17 6.77
N ALA A 229 3.36 16.88 5.64
CA ALA A 229 2.68 18.16 5.56
C ALA A 229 1.19 18.06 5.94
N VAL A 230 0.49 17.02 5.48
CA VAL A 230 -0.93 16.79 5.81
C VAL A 230 -1.11 16.47 7.29
N VAL A 231 -0.25 15.64 7.87
CA VAL A 231 -0.29 15.32 9.31
C VAL A 231 0.00 16.57 10.16
N VAL A 232 1.00 17.37 9.78
CA VAL A 232 1.33 18.64 10.45
C VAL A 232 0.18 19.64 10.38
N ALA A 233 -0.58 19.63 9.28
CA ALA A 233 -1.78 20.47 9.11
C ALA A 233 -3.00 20.01 9.93
N GLY A 234 -2.87 18.96 10.75
CA GLY A 234 -3.94 18.46 11.62
C GLY A 234 -4.59 17.15 11.15
N GLY A 235 -4.00 16.46 10.18
CA GLY A 235 -4.44 15.12 9.78
C GLY A 235 -4.29 14.10 10.92
N GLU A 236 -5.28 13.22 11.09
CA GLU A 236 -5.29 12.24 12.18
C GLU A 236 -4.25 11.13 11.98
N GLU A 237 -3.19 11.15 12.80
CA GLU A 237 -2.02 10.27 12.73
C GLU A 237 -2.36 8.78 12.85
N SER A 238 -3.43 8.44 13.59
CA SER A 238 -3.90 7.06 13.80
C SER A 238 -4.20 6.35 12.46
N ARG A 239 -4.57 7.11 11.44
CA ARG A 239 -4.96 6.62 10.09
C ARG A 239 -3.75 6.30 9.22
N CYS A 240 -2.55 6.71 9.62
CA CYS A 240 -1.29 6.37 8.96
C CYS A 240 -0.69 5.04 9.46
N VAL A 241 -1.23 4.46 10.54
CA VAL A 241 -0.70 3.24 11.17
C VAL A 241 -1.11 1.99 10.37
N HIS A 242 -0.40 1.76 9.27
CA HIS A 242 -0.63 0.63 8.37
C HIS A 242 0.71 -0.07 8.02
N PRO A 243 0.77 -1.43 7.92
CA PRO A 243 2.01 -2.15 7.63
C PRO A 243 2.75 -1.68 6.38
N SER A 244 2.02 -1.35 5.30
CA SER A 244 2.63 -0.85 4.07
C SER A 244 3.17 0.58 4.21
N VAL A 245 2.56 1.43 5.05
CA VAL A 245 3.08 2.78 5.32
C VAL A 245 4.35 2.67 6.15
N MET A 246 4.36 1.85 7.20
CA MET A 246 5.55 1.59 8.02
C MET A 246 6.71 1.02 7.20
N ARG A 247 6.40 0.10 6.27
CA ARG A 247 7.38 -0.42 5.31
C ARG A 247 7.93 0.69 4.42
N ALA A 248 7.07 1.53 3.83
CA ALA A 248 7.49 2.62 2.96
C ALA A 248 8.37 3.64 3.70
N LEU A 249 8.03 4.01 4.94
CA LEU A 249 8.85 4.90 5.77
C LEU A 249 10.24 4.29 6.04
N ARG A 250 10.30 2.99 6.37
CA ARG A 250 11.57 2.27 6.55
C ARG A 250 12.39 2.24 5.26
N GLU A 251 11.76 1.97 4.12
CA GLU A 251 12.42 1.97 2.81
C GLU A 251 13.02 3.35 2.49
N VAL A 252 12.28 4.44 2.73
CA VAL A 252 12.79 5.80 2.58
C VAL A 252 13.97 6.08 3.52
N LEU A 253 13.95 5.62 4.77
CA LEU A 253 15.10 5.81 5.68
C LEU A 253 16.38 5.14 5.15
N LEU A 254 16.24 3.96 4.56
CA LEU A 254 17.34 3.15 4.03
C LEU A 254 17.80 3.61 2.65
N ASP A 255 16.94 4.30 1.90
CA ASP A 255 17.28 4.91 0.62
C ASP A 255 17.96 6.26 0.83
N GLY A 256 19.24 6.35 0.48
CA GLY A 256 20.06 7.56 0.64
C GLY A 256 19.81 8.65 -0.42
N GLY A 257 18.87 8.44 -1.35
CA GLY A 257 18.68 9.32 -2.51
C GLY A 257 18.05 10.68 -2.22
N ASP A 258 17.20 10.80 -1.18
CA ASP A 258 16.45 12.02 -0.87
C ASP A 258 16.49 12.37 0.62
N GLU A 259 17.37 13.31 0.98
CA GLU A 259 17.58 13.76 2.36
C GLU A 259 16.33 14.43 2.96
N ALA A 260 15.53 15.12 2.15
CA ALA A 260 14.31 15.78 2.61
C ALA A 260 13.22 14.74 2.92
N ALA A 261 13.07 13.72 2.06
CA ALA A 261 12.16 12.60 2.31
C ALA A 261 12.57 11.80 3.56
N ARG A 262 13.86 11.54 3.76
CA ARG A 262 14.39 10.87 4.96
C ARG A 262 14.09 11.67 6.24
N ALA A 263 14.32 12.97 6.21
CA ALA A 263 14.01 13.84 7.35
C ALA A 263 12.50 13.87 7.66
N SER A 264 11.67 13.90 6.62
CA SER A 264 10.20 13.85 6.74
C SER A 264 9.72 12.52 7.31
N ALA A 265 10.32 11.40 6.85
CA ALA A 265 10.06 10.08 7.40
C ALA A 265 10.41 9.99 8.90
N CYS A 266 11.53 10.58 9.33
CA CYS A 266 11.92 10.61 10.74
C CYS A 266 10.89 11.36 11.61
N ARG A 267 10.42 12.53 11.16
CA ARG A 267 9.42 13.33 11.91
C ARG A 267 8.04 12.66 11.93
N LEU A 268 7.64 11.99 10.85
CA LEU A 268 6.45 11.13 10.84
C LEU A 268 6.59 9.97 11.83
N LEU A 269 7.72 9.25 11.80
CA LEU A 269 7.96 8.12 12.69
C LEU A 269 7.99 8.55 14.15
N GLU A 270 8.57 9.69 14.46
CA GLU A 270 8.50 10.26 15.81
C GLU A 270 7.04 10.39 16.28
N ARG A 271 6.18 11.07 15.53
CA ARG A 271 4.76 11.26 15.88
C ARG A 271 4.02 9.94 16.00
N LEU A 272 4.17 9.05 15.02
CA LEU A 272 3.46 7.77 14.98
C LEU A 272 3.90 6.83 16.12
N LEU A 273 5.21 6.74 16.39
CA LEU A 273 5.76 5.83 17.38
C LEU A 273 5.60 6.33 18.81
N THR A 274 5.56 7.65 19.02
CA THR A 274 5.18 8.22 20.32
C THR A 274 3.68 8.06 20.57
N GLY A 275 2.85 8.32 19.57
CA GLY A 275 1.39 8.35 19.68
C GLY A 275 0.65 7.00 19.59
N SER A 276 1.24 5.95 19.00
CA SER A 276 0.55 4.66 18.80
C SER A 276 1.40 3.45 19.21
N ARG A 277 0.82 2.59 20.07
CA ARG A 277 1.44 1.32 20.47
C ARG A 277 1.54 0.37 19.28
N ARG A 278 0.53 0.33 18.43
CA ARG A 278 0.57 -0.46 17.19
C ARG A 278 1.65 0.00 16.22
N ALA A 279 1.87 1.30 16.07
CA ALA A 279 2.98 1.79 15.26
C ALA A 279 4.32 1.25 15.77
N ARG A 280 4.53 1.27 17.09
CA ARG A 280 5.73 0.67 17.72
C ARG A 280 5.88 -0.80 17.41
N GLN A 281 4.81 -1.59 17.53
CA GLN A 281 4.88 -3.02 17.19
C GLN A 281 5.14 -3.27 15.70
N LEU A 282 4.56 -2.49 14.79
CA LEU A 282 4.77 -2.66 13.36
C LEU A 282 6.17 -2.25 12.90
N PHE A 283 6.82 -1.31 13.59
CA PHE A 283 8.06 -0.69 13.13
C PHE A 283 9.29 -1.10 13.95
N LEU A 284 9.16 -1.20 15.28
CA LEU A 284 10.27 -1.49 16.20
C LEU A 284 10.43 -2.99 16.49
N ALA A 285 9.51 -3.84 16.04
CA ALA A 285 9.68 -5.28 16.15
C ALA A 285 11.01 -5.72 15.51
N PRO A 286 11.76 -6.67 16.10
CA PRO A 286 13.07 -7.09 15.61
C PRO A 286 13.05 -7.48 14.12
N GLU A 287 12.03 -8.22 13.69
CA GLU A 287 11.82 -8.65 12.30
C GLU A 287 11.46 -7.50 11.35
N ALA A 288 10.94 -6.38 11.85
CA ALA A 288 10.62 -5.22 11.04
C ALA A 288 11.86 -4.39 10.69
N GLY A 289 12.95 -4.48 11.47
CA GLY A 289 14.22 -3.79 11.19
C GLY A 289 14.14 -2.25 11.23
N GLY A 290 13.02 -1.66 11.65
CA GLY A 290 12.84 -0.20 11.65
C GLY A 290 13.72 0.51 12.67
N ALA A 291 13.93 -0.10 13.85
CA ALA A 291 14.86 0.43 14.86
C ALA A 291 16.30 0.54 14.32
N SER A 292 16.77 -0.49 13.61
CA SER A 292 18.09 -0.47 12.97
C SER A 292 18.19 0.63 11.90
N ALA A 293 17.15 0.80 11.09
CA ALA A 293 17.08 1.87 10.10
C ALA A 293 17.18 3.26 10.75
N LEU A 294 16.42 3.53 11.81
CA LEU A 294 16.50 4.80 12.55
C LEU A 294 17.90 5.05 13.14
N VAL A 295 18.52 4.05 13.76
CA VAL A 295 19.87 4.18 14.32
C VAL A 295 20.91 4.44 13.22
N SER A 296 20.77 3.78 12.07
CA SER A 296 21.63 4.00 10.91
C SER A 296 21.54 5.45 10.42
N VAL A 297 20.32 5.99 10.29
CA VAL A 297 20.13 7.39 9.89
C VAL A 297 20.62 8.36 10.98
N ALA A 298 20.36 8.11 12.26
CA ALA A 298 20.81 8.98 13.35
C ALA A 298 22.34 9.11 13.44
N ARG A 299 23.08 8.08 13.01
CA ARG A 299 24.54 8.12 12.89
C ARG A 299 25.02 8.88 11.66
N SER A 300 24.17 9.05 10.66
CA SER A 300 24.47 9.94 9.54
C SER A 300 24.35 11.40 9.99
N GLY A 301 25.18 12.29 9.42
CA GLY A 301 25.02 13.74 9.64
C GLY A 301 23.82 14.30 8.87
N GLY A 302 23.75 15.62 8.73
CA GLY A 302 22.73 16.27 7.89
C GLY A 302 21.37 16.48 8.57
N GLN A 303 20.36 16.79 7.76
CA GLN A 303 19.02 17.10 8.25
C GLN A 303 18.28 15.83 8.68
N ALA A 304 18.41 14.75 7.91
CA ALA A 304 17.80 13.47 8.24
C ALA A 304 18.42 12.87 9.50
N GLY A 305 19.74 12.96 9.65
CA GLY A 305 20.44 12.48 10.84
C GLY A 305 19.99 13.15 12.13
N ARG A 306 19.88 14.49 12.11
CA ARG A 306 19.35 15.26 13.25
C ARG A 306 17.91 14.89 13.57
N ALA A 307 17.05 14.79 12.56
CA ALA A 307 15.65 14.39 12.75
C ALA A 307 15.54 12.96 13.29
N ALA A 308 16.37 12.03 12.83
CA ALA A 308 16.40 10.66 13.33
C ALA A 308 16.87 10.57 14.78
N ALA A 309 17.88 11.36 15.17
CA ALA A 309 18.36 11.42 16.55
C ALA A 309 17.30 11.99 17.50
N GLU A 310 16.61 13.07 17.10
CA GLU A 310 15.50 13.67 17.85
C GLU A 310 14.33 12.69 17.98
N ALA A 311 13.94 12.03 16.88
CA ALA A 311 12.91 11.01 16.89
C ALA A 311 13.26 9.86 17.84
N ALA A 312 14.48 9.32 17.74
CA ALA A 312 14.94 8.23 18.60
C ALA A 312 14.91 8.62 20.09
N TRP A 313 15.32 9.84 20.43
CA TRP A 313 15.30 10.32 21.80
C TRP A 313 13.87 10.41 22.37
N ARG A 314 12.94 11.03 21.64
CA ARG A 314 11.51 11.13 22.05
C ARG A 314 10.84 9.76 22.18
N ILE A 315 11.13 8.84 21.26
CA ILE A 315 10.58 7.48 21.31
C ILE A 315 11.07 6.75 22.58
N LEU A 316 12.36 6.85 22.91
CA LEU A 316 12.94 6.23 24.11
C LEU A 316 12.37 6.83 25.39
N GLU A 317 12.13 8.15 25.43
CA GLU A 317 11.48 8.82 26.55
C GLU A 317 10.09 8.22 26.82
N VAL A 318 9.23 8.12 25.79
CA VAL A 318 7.89 7.52 25.92
C VAL A 318 7.95 6.05 26.32
N LEU A 319 8.88 5.28 25.75
CA LEU A 319 9.04 3.87 26.08
C LEU A 319 9.47 3.67 27.54
N SER A 320 10.42 4.48 28.03
CA SER A 320 10.87 4.39 29.42
C SER A 320 9.78 4.79 30.42
N ALA A 321 8.91 5.74 30.06
CA ALA A 321 7.77 6.13 30.90
C ALA A 321 6.70 5.04 31.00
N ALA A 322 6.45 4.30 29.91
CA ALA A 322 5.43 3.24 29.86
C ALA A 322 5.79 2.00 30.69
N GLU A 323 7.07 1.74 30.96
CA GLU A 323 7.52 0.63 31.82
C GLU A 323 7.18 0.86 33.32
N VAL A 324 6.97 2.10 33.74
CA VAL A 324 6.70 2.46 35.15
C VAL A 324 5.25 2.13 35.55
N GLU A 325 4.30 2.14 34.62
CA GLU A 325 2.88 1.85 34.89
C GLU A 325 2.58 0.34 35.01
N GLY A 326 3.49 -0.54 34.53
CA GLY A 326 3.30 -1.99 34.53
C GLY A 326 3.74 -2.71 35.82
N VAL A 327 4.24 -1.99 36.83
CA VAL A 327 4.89 -2.60 38.02
C VAL A 327 4.03 -2.53 39.30
N GLN A 328 2.81 -2.00 39.26
CA GLN A 328 1.95 -1.88 40.44
C GLN A 328 0.71 -2.78 40.42
N THR A 329 0.88 -4.10 40.33
CA THR A 329 -0.01 -5.08 40.99
C THR A 329 0.80 -6.36 41.23
N ASP A 330 0.66 -6.95 42.42
CA ASP A 330 1.28 -8.19 42.91
C ASP A 330 2.47 -7.99 43.86
N ALA A 331 2.28 -7.13 44.87
CA ALA A 331 3.04 -7.19 46.10
C ALA A 331 2.11 -7.42 47.29
N GLU A 332 1.69 -8.68 47.51
CA GLU A 332 1.35 -9.21 48.83
C GLU A 332 1.11 -10.74 48.79
N SER A 333 2.16 -11.54 49.00
CA SER A 333 2.22 -12.56 50.07
C SER A 333 3.49 -13.43 49.99
N GLN A 334 4.47 -13.06 50.84
CA GLN A 334 5.31 -13.92 51.69
C GLN A 334 6.05 -15.15 51.12
N GLY A 335 7.39 -15.11 51.23
CA GLY A 335 8.19 -16.32 51.52
C GLY A 335 9.61 -16.39 50.93
N ARG A 336 10.60 -15.89 51.69
CA ARG A 336 11.99 -16.41 51.90
C ARG A 336 12.29 -17.82 51.32
N ASP A 337 13.45 -18.22 50.79
CA ASP A 337 14.86 -17.79 50.79
C ASP A 337 15.56 -18.43 49.56
N GLY A 338 16.74 -17.92 49.14
CA GLY A 338 17.75 -18.72 48.43
C GLY A 338 18.36 -18.10 47.17
N GLU A 339 19.63 -17.71 47.28
CA GLU A 339 20.50 -17.27 46.19
C GLU A 339 20.82 -18.40 45.19
N ALA A 340 20.73 -18.12 43.90
CA ALA A 340 21.53 -18.75 42.85
C ALA A 340 21.50 -17.89 41.58
N GLU A 341 22.67 -17.39 41.19
CA GLU A 341 22.92 -16.80 39.87
C GLU A 341 22.61 -17.83 38.78
N GLY A 342 21.80 -17.41 37.80
CA GLY A 342 21.49 -18.19 36.61
C GLY A 342 20.95 -17.24 35.55
N GLU A 343 21.69 -17.14 34.44
CA GLU A 343 21.27 -16.45 33.22
C GLU A 343 19.86 -16.87 32.85
N ARG A 344 18.91 -15.93 32.99
CA ARG A 344 17.56 -16.12 32.49
C ARG A 344 17.60 -15.88 30.99
N PRO A 345 17.19 -16.85 30.14
CA PRO A 345 17.02 -16.56 28.73
C PRO A 345 15.93 -15.50 28.60
N ILE A 346 16.19 -14.46 27.83
CA ILE A 346 15.23 -13.42 27.47
C ILE A 346 14.05 -14.12 26.80
N ARG A 347 12.99 -14.41 27.57
CA ARG A 347 11.72 -14.85 27.01
C ARG A 347 11.14 -13.65 26.27
N GLN A 348 11.12 -13.77 24.95
CA GLN A 348 10.33 -12.95 24.06
C GLN A 348 8.90 -12.89 24.59
N GLN A 349 8.56 -11.83 25.32
CA GLN A 349 7.17 -11.47 25.52
C GLN A 349 6.73 -10.80 24.22
N ALA A 350 6.16 -11.60 23.31
CA ALA A 350 5.14 -11.06 22.43
C ALA A 350 4.12 -10.39 23.35
N THR A 351 3.99 -9.07 23.27
CA THR A 351 2.93 -8.33 23.99
C THR A 351 1.59 -8.83 23.45
N GLU A 352 1.05 -9.86 24.08
CA GLU A 352 -0.33 -10.29 23.90
C GLU A 352 -1.25 -9.09 24.15
N PRO A 353 -2.34 -8.93 23.38
CA PRO A 353 -3.37 -7.92 23.66
C PRO A 353 -3.79 -8.04 25.12
N THR A 354 -3.84 -6.91 25.85
CA THR A 354 -4.37 -6.98 27.22
C THR A 354 -5.85 -7.41 27.16
N PRO A 355 -6.38 -8.07 28.21
CA PRO A 355 -7.77 -8.53 28.22
C PRO A 355 -8.75 -7.36 28.10
N GLY A 356 -9.19 -7.04 26.88
CA GLY A 356 -10.11 -5.94 26.61
C GLY A 356 -9.75 -5.08 25.39
N GLU A 357 -8.51 -5.16 24.90
CA GLU A 357 -8.04 -4.39 23.75
C GLU A 357 -8.36 -5.06 22.41
N CYS A 358 -8.65 -4.25 21.39
CA CYS A 358 -8.82 -4.71 20.03
C CYS A 358 -7.57 -5.44 19.56
N CYS A 359 -7.68 -6.71 19.14
CA CYS A 359 -6.54 -7.51 18.70
C CYS A 359 -5.93 -7.06 17.37
N ILE A 360 -6.55 -6.07 16.71
CA ILE A 360 -6.11 -5.52 15.43
C ILE A 360 -5.36 -4.22 15.69
N CYS A 361 -6.00 -3.24 16.34
CA CYS A 361 -5.37 -1.95 16.58
C CYS A 361 -4.56 -1.87 17.86
N LEU A 362 -4.86 -2.68 18.89
CA LEU A 362 -4.21 -2.64 20.21
C LEU A 362 -4.17 -1.26 20.89
N ASP A 363 -4.98 -0.32 20.36
CA ASP A 363 -5.08 1.07 20.79
C ASP A 363 -6.47 1.38 21.38
N ARG A 364 -7.51 0.61 21.00
CA ARG A 364 -8.91 0.82 21.42
C ARG A 364 -9.52 -0.44 22.02
N GLY A 365 -10.51 -0.28 22.89
CA GLY A 365 -11.26 -1.40 23.47
C GLY A 365 -12.06 -2.20 22.43
N LYS A 366 -12.25 -3.49 22.70
CA LYS A 366 -13.15 -4.37 21.92
C LYS A 366 -14.58 -3.87 22.09
N SER A 367 -15.27 -3.62 21.00
CA SER A 367 -16.67 -3.16 21.03
C SER A 367 -17.56 -3.84 20.01
N HIS A 368 -17.01 -4.62 19.09
CA HIS A 368 -17.77 -5.23 17.99
C HIS A 368 -17.54 -6.74 17.89
N ALA A 369 -18.65 -7.48 17.75
CA ALA A 369 -18.64 -8.89 17.42
C ALA A 369 -18.71 -9.09 15.90
N LEU A 370 -17.91 -10.02 15.39
CA LEU A 370 -17.83 -10.34 13.97
C LEU A 370 -18.79 -11.49 13.63
N LEU A 371 -19.73 -11.29 12.69
CA LEU A 371 -20.70 -12.31 12.29
C LEU A 371 -20.26 -13.02 11.00
N PRO A 372 -20.50 -14.34 10.89
CA PRO A 372 -21.36 -15.17 11.75
C PRO A 372 -20.68 -15.79 12.99
N CYS A 373 -19.36 -15.66 13.17
CA CYS A 373 -18.64 -16.42 14.19
C CYS A 373 -18.76 -15.91 15.63
N GLY A 374 -19.24 -14.68 15.85
CA GLY A 374 -19.52 -14.10 17.16
C GLY A 374 -18.31 -13.59 17.96
N HIS A 375 -17.10 -13.62 17.41
CA HIS A 375 -15.91 -13.19 18.17
C HIS A 375 -15.88 -11.68 18.41
N LEU A 376 -15.90 -11.27 19.68
CA LEU A 376 -15.68 -9.90 20.15
C LEU A 376 -14.17 -9.65 20.27
N CYS A 377 -13.54 -9.21 19.18
CA CYS A 377 -12.08 -9.04 19.12
C CYS A 377 -11.63 -7.70 18.53
N ALA A 378 -12.55 -6.88 18.01
CA ALA A 378 -12.24 -5.66 17.30
C ALA A 378 -12.92 -4.42 17.92
N CYS A 379 -12.27 -3.26 17.81
CA CYS A 379 -12.92 -1.97 17.99
C CYS A 379 -13.80 -1.63 16.77
N MET A 380 -14.59 -0.56 16.85
CA MET A 380 -15.51 -0.12 15.80
C MET A 380 -14.83 -0.01 14.43
N ASP A 381 -13.76 0.78 14.31
CA ASP A 381 -13.16 1.06 13.01
C ASP A 381 -12.51 -0.19 12.41
N CYS A 382 -11.87 -1.02 13.25
CA CYS A 382 -11.27 -2.26 12.78
C CYS A 382 -12.33 -3.29 12.36
N ALA A 383 -13.46 -3.34 13.06
CA ALA A 383 -14.56 -4.25 12.73
C ALA A 383 -15.27 -3.82 11.44
N ALA A 384 -15.50 -2.51 11.26
CA ALA A 384 -16.05 -1.94 10.03
C ALA A 384 -15.15 -2.27 8.83
N TYR A 385 -13.84 -2.01 8.96
CA TYR A 385 -12.85 -2.32 7.93
C TYR A 385 -12.85 -3.80 7.54
N LEU A 386 -12.89 -4.70 8.53
CA LEU A 386 -12.90 -6.14 8.28
C LEU A 386 -14.17 -6.61 7.57
N ALA A 387 -15.34 -6.12 7.99
CA ALA A 387 -16.62 -6.48 7.41
C ALA A 387 -16.75 -6.00 5.96
N ALA A 388 -16.30 -4.77 5.67
CA ALA A 388 -16.39 -4.21 4.33
C ALA A 388 -15.52 -4.94 3.30
N ARG A 389 -14.39 -5.51 3.74
CA ARG A 389 -13.49 -6.29 2.89
C ARG A 389 -13.82 -7.78 2.84
N ALA A 390 -14.90 -8.22 3.48
CA ALA A 390 -15.22 -9.64 3.68
C ALA A 390 -14.00 -10.45 4.17
N SER A 391 -13.19 -9.85 5.04
CA SER A 391 -11.95 -10.46 5.54
C SER A 391 -12.26 -11.61 6.50
N PRO A 392 -11.35 -12.57 6.69
CA PRO A 392 -11.53 -13.64 7.67
C PRO A 392 -11.38 -13.09 9.10
N CYS A 393 -12.15 -13.65 10.04
CA CYS A 393 -12.06 -13.35 11.48
C CYS A 393 -10.62 -13.58 12.00
N PRO A 394 -10.01 -12.61 12.71
CA PRO A 394 -8.65 -12.78 13.26
C PRO A 394 -8.52 -13.96 14.23
N VAL A 395 -9.62 -14.39 14.85
CA VAL A 395 -9.64 -15.46 15.85
C VAL A 395 -9.88 -16.83 15.21
N CYS A 396 -10.94 -16.98 14.42
CA CYS A 396 -11.38 -18.29 13.90
C CYS A 396 -11.32 -18.43 12.37
N ARG A 397 -10.88 -17.37 11.66
CA ARG A 397 -10.74 -17.31 10.20
C ARG A 397 -12.02 -17.46 9.38
N CYS A 398 -13.20 -17.53 10.01
CA CYS A 398 -14.49 -17.47 9.29
C CYS A 398 -14.64 -16.15 8.53
N THR A 399 -15.14 -16.20 7.29
CA THR A 399 -15.45 -15.01 6.48
C THR A 399 -16.44 -14.11 7.23
N ILE A 400 -16.10 -12.83 7.35
CA ILE A 400 -16.94 -11.85 8.04
C ILE A 400 -17.96 -11.29 7.05
N GLU A 401 -19.23 -11.36 7.41
CA GLU A 401 -20.33 -10.78 6.62
C GLU A 401 -20.70 -9.39 7.12
N ARG A 402 -20.71 -9.21 8.44
CA ARG A 402 -21.03 -7.94 9.10
C ARG A 402 -20.45 -7.89 10.50
N ALA A 403 -20.29 -6.68 11.03
CA ALA A 403 -19.92 -6.43 12.41
C ALA A 403 -21.08 -5.79 13.16
N VAL A 404 -21.28 -6.16 14.43
CA VAL A 404 -22.31 -5.59 15.30
C VAL A 404 -21.68 -5.06 16.58
N GLN A 405 -22.07 -3.85 16.98
CA GLN A 405 -21.64 -3.26 18.24
C GLN A 405 -22.27 -4.00 19.42
N ILE A 406 -21.46 -4.33 20.41
CA ILE A 406 -21.89 -4.92 21.68
C ILE A 406 -21.81 -3.82 22.74
N PHE A 407 -22.94 -3.55 23.40
CA PHE A 407 -23.01 -2.69 24.56
C PHE A 407 -22.85 -3.58 25.79
N THR A 408 -21.71 -3.45 26.47
CA THR A 408 -21.40 -4.15 27.73
C THR A 408 -21.58 -3.24 28.91
#